data_AF-A0A2V9BVS0-F1
#
_entry.id   AF-A0A2V9BVS0-F1
#
_cell.length_a   1.000
_cell.length_b   1.000
_cell.length_c   1.000
_cell.angle_alpha   90.00
_cell.angle_beta   90.00
_cell.angle_gamma   90.00
#
_symmetry.space_group_name_H-M   'P 1'
#
loop_
_entity.id
_entity.type
_entity.pdbx_description
1 polymer ?
#
loop_
_entity_poly.entity_id
_entity_poly.type
_entity_poly.pdbx_seq_one_letter_code
_entity_poly.pdbx_strand_id
1 'polypeptide(L)'
;MTENEMQAEGGNGTQLAARLGWALLILATLYVCYFRHLGAIGFVGPDEPRYAWVAREMVESRDWVTPRLYGQPWFEKPPLYYWGAALSFKLFGASEAAARLPSAVSALLATLALAWLAWRVYGAETARWLLLLLPTTVGMIGFSRAAATDMPFSAMLTIAM
;
A
#
# COMPACT_ATOMS: atom_id res chain seq x y z
N MET A 1 -35.06 -5.48 -35.60
CA MET A 1 -34.49 -5.15 -34.28
C MET A 1 -35.66 -5.13 -33.31
N THR A 2 -35.78 -6.14 -32.48
CA THR A 2 -36.92 -6.30 -31.55
C THR A 2 -36.74 -5.44 -30.31
N GLU A 3 -37.83 -4.95 -29.69
CA GLU A 3 -37.78 -4.12 -28.45
C GLU A 3 -36.89 -4.73 -27.35
N ASN A 4 -36.82 -6.07 -27.26
CA ASN A 4 -35.95 -6.78 -26.33
C ASN A 4 -34.44 -6.56 -26.57
N GLU A 5 -34.01 -6.34 -27.82
CA GLU A 5 -32.60 -6.08 -28.15
C GLU A 5 -32.21 -4.65 -27.78
N MET A 6 -33.09 -3.68 -28.04
CA MET A 6 -32.92 -2.28 -27.61
C MET A 6 -32.90 -2.13 -26.08
N GLN A 7 -33.75 -2.86 -25.36
CA GLN A 7 -33.76 -2.87 -23.89
C GLN A 7 -32.52 -3.56 -23.29
N ALA A 8 -32.02 -4.62 -23.94
CA ALA A 8 -30.80 -5.30 -23.52
C ALA A 8 -29.53 -4.44 -23.73
N GLU A 9 -29.42 -3.72 -24.84
CA GLU A 9 -28.30 -2.79 -25.10
C GLU A 9 -28.32 -1.59 -24.14
N GLY A 10 -29.49 -1.02 -23.88
CA GLY A 10 -29.65 0.09 -22.92
C GLY A 10 -29.27 -0.30 -21.48
N GLY A 11 -29.66 -1.49 -21.03
CA GLY A 11 -29.37 -1.99 -19.68
C GLY A 11 -27.88 -2.33 -19.46
N ASN A 12 -27.20 -2.82 -20.50
CA ASN A 12 -25.78 -3.17 -20.41
C ASN A 12 -24.89 -1.92 -20.29
N GLY A 13 -25.24 -0.84 -20.98
CA GLY A 13 -24.55 0.45 -20.90
C GLY A 13 -24.62 1.09 -19.51
N THR A 14 -25.79 1.09 -18.87
CA THR A 14 -25.95 1.65 -17.51
C THR A 14 -25.21 0.84 -16.45
N GLN A 15 -25.22 -0.49 -16.57
CA GLN A 15 -24.48 -1.38 -15.67
C GLN A 15 -22.97 -1.23 -15.82
N LEU A 16 -22.47 -1.07 -17.05
CA LEU A 16 -21.07 -0.80 -17.32
C LEU A 16 -20.62 0.54 -16.71
N ALA A 17 -21.40 1.60 -16.92
CA ALA A 17 -21.12 2.92 -16.35
C ALA A 17 -21.06 2.88 -14.80
N ALA A 18 -21.99 2.16 -14.17
CA ALA A 18 -22.00 1.97 -12.72
C ALA A 18 -20.75 1.22 -12.23
N ARG A 19 -20.34 0.13 -12.92
CA ARG A 19 -19.12 -0.63 -12.58
C ARG A 19 -17.86 0.23 -12.70
N LEU A 20 -17.77 1.04 -13.76
CA LEU A 20 -16.66 1.97 -13.95
C LEU A 20 -16.66 3.05 -12.86
N GLY A 21 -17.82 3.60 -12.50
CA GLY A 21 -17.93 4.56 -11.41
C GLY A 21 -17.43 4.02 -10.07
N TRP A 22 -17.81 2.78 -9.74
CA TRP A 22 -17.30 2.09 -8.54
C TRP A 22 -15.80 1.84 -8.60
N ALA A 23 -15.29 1.35 -9.73
CA ALA A 23 -13.86 1.10 -9.89
C ALA A 23 -13.04 2.39 -9.74
N LEU A 24 -13.46 3.48 -10.37
CA LEU A 24 -12.82 4.78 -10.25
C LEU A 24 -12.85 5.31 -8.82
N LEU A 25 -13.98 5.15 -8.12
CA LEU A 25 -14.10 5.56 -6.72
C LEU A 25 -13.12 4.79 -5.83
N ILE A 26 -13.05 3.46 -5.97
CA ILE A 26 -12.13 2.62 -5.21
C ILE A 26 -10.67 2.99 -5.50
N LEU A 27 -10.30 3.14 -6.77
CA LEU A 27 -8.95 3.52 -7.17
C LEU A 27 -8.57 4.90 -6.64
N ALA A 28 -9.50 5.87 -6.72
CA ALA A 28 -9.31 7.20 -6.18
C ALA A 28 -9.09 7.16 -4.65
N THR A 29 -9.93 6.42 -3.91
CA THR A 29 -9.79 6.26 -2.47
C THR A 29 -8.44 5.65 -2.09
N LEU A 30 -8.05 4.54 -2.72
CA LEU A 30 -6.76 3.88 -2.45
C LEU A 30 -5.57 4.81 -2.75
N TYR A 31 -5.62 5.51 -3.89
CA TYR A 31 -4.58 6.46 -4.27
C TYR A 31 -4.47 7.63 -3.28
N VAL A 32 -5.61 8.27 -2.97
CA VAL A 32 -5.67 9.43 -2.08
C VAL A 32 -5.21 9.06 -0.67
N CYS A 33 -5.66 7.93 -0.12
CA CYS A 33 -5.33 7.52 1.23
C CYS A 33 -3.87 7.07 1.37
N TYR A 34 -3.36 6.27 0.43
CA TYR A 34 -2.05 5.61 0.61
C TYR A 34 -0.90 6.30 -0.12
N PHE A 35 -1.11 6.86 -1.31
CA PHE A 35 -0.02 7.28 -2.19
C PHE A 35 0.12 8.78 -2.36
N ARG A 36 -0.96 9.54 -2.15
CA ARG A 36 -0.97 10.99 -2.37
C ARG A 36 0.03 11.69 -1.45
N HIS A 37 0.95 12.47 -2.02
CA HIS A 37 1.83 13.37 -1.24
C HIS A 37 2.67 12.65 -0.15
N LEU A 38 3.19 11.45 -0.44
CA LEU A 38 4.01 10.70 0.53
C LEU A 38 5.23 11.48 1.03
N GLY A 39 5.83 12.33 0.21
CA GLY A 39 6.97 13.17 0.58
C GLY A 39 6.63 14.60 1.01
N ALA A 40 5.36 14.93 1.28
CA ALA A 40 4.98 16.31 1.58
C ALA A 40 5.46 16.81 2.95
N ILE A 41 5.75 15.89 3.86
CA ILE A 41 6.34 16.20 5.17
C ILE A 41 7.66 15.47 5.31
N GLY A 42 8.60 16.07 6.05
CA GLY A 42 9.86 15.42 6.43
C GLY A 42 9.63 14.17 7.27
N PHE A 43 10.70 13.47 7.60
CA PHE A 43 10.60 12.30 8.47
C PHE A 43 10.04 12.66 9.85
N VAL A 44 9.16 11.79 10.35
CA VAL A 44 8.47 11.97 11.62
C VAL A 44 9.00 10.98 12.65
N GLY A 45 9.31 11.47 13.84
CA GLY A 45 9.80 10.64 14.93
C GLY A 45 11.20 10.07 14.69
N PRO A 46 11.68 9.21 15.59
CA PRO A 46 13.02 8.64 15.49
C PRO A 46 13.13 7.47 14.50
N ASP A 47 12.02 6.79 14.18
CA ASP A 47 12.05 5.51 13.47
C ASP A 47 12.20 5.68 11.96
N GLU A 48 11.44 6.56 11.33
CA GLU A 48 11.52 6.81 9.90
C GLU A 48 12.93 7.17 9.41
N PRO A 49 13.65 8.16 10.00
CA PRO A 49 14.97 8.52 9.51
C PRO A 49 15.99 7.40 9.75
N ARG A 50 15.82 6.62 10.82
CA ARG A 50 16.67 5.48 11.13
C ARG A 50 16.51 4.36 10.11
N TYR A 51 15.28 3.96 9.79
CA TYR A 51 15.03 2.91 8.81
C TYR A 51 15.38 3.35 7.39
N ALA A 52 15.14 4.62 7.06
CA ALA A 52 15.61 5.20 5.81
C ALA A 52 17.15 5.20 5.72
N TRP A 53 17.87 5.48 6.82
CA TRP A 53 19.32 5.39 6.84
C TRP A 53 19.80 3.98 6.53
N VAL A 54 19.28 2.98 7.24
CA VAL A 54 19.65 1.57 7.03
C VAL A 54 19.45 1.16 5.57
N ALA A 55 18.28 1.48 5.01
CA ALA A 55 17.97 1.17 3.62
C ALA A 55 18.92 1.87 2.65
N ARG A 56 19.32 3.13 2.91
CA ARG A 56 20.30 3.85 2.10
C ARG A 56 21.68 3.20 2.18
N GLU A 57 22.12 2.86 3.39
CA GLU A 57 23.40 2.19 3.65
C GLU A 57 23.49 0.84 2.92
N MET A 58 22.41 0.06 2.86
CA MET A 58 22.36 -1.21 2.11
C MET A 58 22.57 -1.01 0.60
N VAL A 59 22.05 0.10 0.04
CA VAL A 59 22.28 0.46 -1.37
C VAL A 59 23.72 0.90 -1.60
N GLU A 60 24.25 1.77 -0.73
CA GLU A 60 25.59 2.35 -0.84
C GLU A 60 26.70 1.30 -0.64
N SER A 61 26.58 0.48 0.40
CA SER A 61 27.55 -0.58 0.75
C SER A 61 27.42 -1.83 -0.13
N ARG A 62 26.28 -2.00 -0.81
CA ARG A 62 25.87 -3.24 -1.52
C ARG A 62 25.79 -4.47 -0.62
N ASP A 63 25.79 -4.29 0.70
CA ASP A 63 25.51 -5.34 1.68
C ASP A 63 24.01 -5.37 1.96
N TRP A 64 23.31 -6.33 1.33
CA TRP A 64 21.87 -6.51 1.51
C TRP A 64 21.53 -7.47 2.65
N VAL A 65 22.53 -8.00 3.35
CA VAL A 65 22.34 -9.00 4.41
C VAL A 65 22.45 -8.34 5.78
N THR A 66 23.46 -7.48 5.99
CA THR A 66 23.74 -6.88 7.29
C THR A 66 23.15 -5.46 7.38
N PRO A 67 21.99 -5.25 8.02
CA PRO A 67 21.51 -3.90 8.30
C PRO A 67 22.50 -3.15 9.20
N ARG A 68 22.80 -1.89 8.85
CA ARG A 68 23.71 -1.03 9.60
C ARG A 68 23.11 0.35 9.84
N LEU A 69 23.32 0.88 11.04
CA LEU A 69 23.00 2.25 11.41
C LEU A 69 24.29 2.97 11.77
N TYR A 70 24.59 4.07 11.08
CA TYR A 70 25.82 4.83 11.31
C TYR A 70 27.08 3.93 11.29
N GLY A 71 27.13 2.98 10.35
CA GLY A 71 28.22 2.02 10.18
C GLY A 71 28.20 0.80 11.12
N GLN A 72 27.39 0.80 12.17
CA GLN A 72 27.31 -0.29 13.14
C GLN A 72 26.21 -1.30 12.79
N PRO A 73 26.42 -2.61 12.92
CA PRO A 73 25.37 -3.61 12.72
C PRO A 73 24.14 -3.34 13.59
N TRP A 74 22.96 -3.40 13.00
CA TRP A 74 21.71 -3.08 13.68
C TRP A 74 20.62 -4.13 13.44
N PHE A 75 20.50 -5.08 14.38
CA PHE A 75 19.64 -6.26 14.25
C PHE A 75 18.35 -6.19 15.08
N GLU A 76 17.67 -5.04 15.11
CA GLU A 76 16.41 -4.88 15.87
C GLU A 76 15.17 -5.38 15.11
N LYS A 77 15.19 -5.33 13.77
CA LYS A 77 14.04 -5.66 12.92
C LYS A 77 14.46 -6.55 11.73
N PRO A 78 13.56 -7.40 11.22
CA PRO A 78 13.82 -8.20 10.03
C PRO A 78 13.99 -7.30 8.78
N PRO A 79 14.78 -7.75 7.79
CA PRO A 79 15.25 -6.89 6.70
C PRO A 79 14.20 -6.58 5.62
N LEU A 80 13.01 -7.19 5.67
CA LEU A 80 11.99 -7.08 4.61
C LEU A 80 11.64 -5.62 4.27
N TYR A 81 11.43 -4.78 5.28
CA TYR A 81 11.17 -3.36 5.06
C TYR A 81 12.40 -2.67 4.42
N TYR A 82 13.60 -2.94 4.94
CA TYR A 82 14.84 -2.33 4.43
C TYR A 82 15.08 -2.69 2.98
N TRP A 83 14.83 -3.93 2.57
CA TRP A 83 14.90 -4.35 1.16
C TRP A 83 13.92 -3.59 0.28
N GLY A 84 12.67 -3.45 0.73
CA GLY A 84 11.66 -2.66 0.02
C GLY A 84 12.09 -1.20 -0.14
N ALA A 85 12.55 -0.56 0.93
CA ALA A 85 12.99 0.83 0.91
C ALA A 85 14.27 1.02 0.08
N ALA A 86 15.24 0.11 0.18
CA ALA A 86 16.46 0.11 -0.60
C ALA A 86 16.16 -0.03 -2.10
N LEU A 87 15.21 -0.89 -2.48
CA LEU A 87 14.75 -1.01 -3.87
C LEU A 87 14.09 0.30 -4.35
N SER A 88 13.21 0.89 -3.53
CA SER A 88 12.60 2.19 -3.84
C SER A 88 13.64 3.29 -4.03
N PHE A 89 14.69 3.33 -3.20
CA PHE A 89 15.79 4.28 -3.36
C PHE A 89 16.58 4.06 -4.65
N LYS A 90 16.80 2.81 -5.06
CA LYS A 90 17.45 2.53 -6.35
C LYS A 90 16.60 2.98 -7.55
N LEU A 91 15.27 2.91 -7.46
CA LEU A 91 14.36 3.23 -8.56
C LEU A 91 14.03 4.73 -8.65
N PHE A 92 13.85 5.40 -7.51
CA PHE A 92 13.32 6.77 -7.45
C PHE A 92 14.29 7.77 -6.80
N GLY A 93 15.45 7.31 -6.33
CA GLY A 93 16.37 8.11 -5.52
C GLY A 93 15.98 8.16 -4.05
N ALA A 94 16.95 8.53 -3.20
CA ALA A 94 16.74 8.68 -1.76
C ALA A 94 15.85 9.90 -1.47
N SER A 95 14.62 9.65 -1.01
CA SER A 95 13.65 10.66 -0.63
C SER A 95 12.67 10.09 0.40
N GLU A 96 11.94 10.96 1.10
CA GLU A 96 10.90 10.58 2.06
C GLU A 96 9.79 9.79 1.39
N ALA A 97 9.42 10.17 0.16
CA ALA A 97 8.42 9.47 -0.63
C ALA A 97 8.88 8.04 -0.97
N ALA A 98 10.13 7.88 -1.41
CA ALA A 98 10.69 6.57 -1.72
C ALA A 98 10.82 5.68 -0.46
N ALA A 99 11.14 6.27 0.69
CA ALA A 99 11.21 5.55 1.97
C ALA A 99 9.84 5.03 2.41
N ARG A 100 8.77 5.79 2.23
CA ARG A 100 7.40 5.43 2.64
C ARG A 100 6.68 4.53 1.64
N LEU A 101 7.15 4.46 0.39
CA LEU A 101 6.54 3.67 -0.67
C LEU A 101 6.30 2.19 -0.31
N PRO A 102 7.25 1.47 0.33
CA PRO A 102 7.03 0.08 0.74
C PRO A 102 5.87 -0.08 1.73
N SER A 103 5.68 0.86 2.65
CA SER A 103 4.56 0.86 3.59
C SER A 103 3.23 1.10 2.89
N ALA A 104 3.18 2.02 1.94
CA ALA A 104 1.98 2.31 1.14
C ALA A 104 1.59 1.11 0.27
N VAL A 105 2.57 0.45 -0.35
CA VAL A 105 2.35 -0.80 -1.11
C VAL A 105 1.87 -1.91 -0.19
N SER A 106 2.46 -2.06 0.99
CA SER A 106 2.04 -3.07 1.97
C SER A 106 0.61 -2.84 2.45
N ALA A 107 0.20 -1.59 2.68
CA ALA A 107 -1.17 -1.23 3.01
C ALA A 107 -2.15 -1.59 1.89
N LEU A 108 -1.78 -1.34 0.64
CA LEU A 108 -2.57 -1.75 -0.52
C LEU A 108 -2.73 -3.28 -0.55
N LEU A 109 -1.64 -4.04 -0.37
CA LEU A 109 -1.67 -5.50 -0.38
C LEU A 109 -2.53 -6.05 0.77
N ALA A 110 -2.42 -5.51 1.97
CA ALA A 110 -3.25 -5.89 3.12
C ALA A 110 -4.74 -5.66 2.82
N THR A 111 -5.08 -4.48 2.29
CA THR A 111 -6.46 -4.14 1.94
C THR A 111 -7.03 -5.03 0.84
N LEU A 112 -6.25 -5.35 -0.18
CA LEU A 112 -6.66 -6.25 -1.25
C LEU A 112 -6.83 -7.69 -0.77
N ALA A 113 -5.93 -8.19 0.07
CA ALA A 113 -6.03 -9.52 0.66
C ALA A 113 -7.28 -9.65 1.53
N LEU A 114 -7.55 -8.65 2.38
CA LEU A 114 -8.74 -8.66 3.22
C LEU A 114 -10.04 -8.48 2.40
N ALA A 115 -10.01 -7.67 1.35
CA ALA A 115 -11.15 -7.55 0.43
C ALA A 115 -11.42 -8.86 -0.32
N TRP A 116 -10.38 -9.58 -0.72
CA TRP A 116 -10.49 -10.89 -1.33
C TRP A 116 -11.09 -11.91 -0.36
N LEU A 117 -10.62 -11.94 0.89
CA LEU A 117 -11.19 -12.79 1.94
C LEU A 117 -12.67 -12.44 2.21
N ALA A 118 -12.98 -11.15 2.36
CA ALA A 118 -14.35 -10.68 2.56
C ALA A 118 -15.27 -11.05 1.38
N TRP A 119 -14.76 -11.01 0.14
CA TRP A 119 -15.49 -11.46 -1.03
C TRP A 119 -15.81 -12.95 -0.96
N ARG A 120 -14.86 -13.78 -0.51
CA ARG A 120 -15.03 -15.23 -0.37
C ARG A 120 -16.03 -15.61 0.73
N VAL A 121 -16.05 -14.88 1.83
CA VAL A 121 -16.86 -15.23 3.02
C VAL A 121 -18.23 -14.54 3.03
N TYR A 122 -18.28 -13.26 2.66
CA TYR A 122 -19.48 -12.42 2.80
C TYR A 122 -20.05 -11.90 1.46
N GLY A 123 -19.32 -12.09 0.35
CA GLY A 123 -19.78 -11.73 -0.98
C GLY A 123 -19.30 -10.36 -1.48
N ALA A 124 -19.67 -10.03 -2.72
CA ALA A 124 -19.09 -8.92 -3.48
C ALA A 124 -19.47 -7.54 -2.96
N GLU A 125 -20.63 -7.39 -2.31
CA GLU A 125 -21.04 -6.10 -1.74
C GLU A 125 -20.16 -5.73 -0.54
N THR A 126 -19.95 -6.65 0.41
CA THR A 126 -19.09 -6.44 1.58
C THR A 126 -17.66 -6.12 1.17
N ALA A 127 -17.11 -6.84 0.19
CA ALA A 127 -15.77 -6.57 -0.33
C ALA A 127 -15.64 -5.16 -0.93
N ARG A 128 -16.64 -4.70 -1.69
CA ARG A 128 -16.66 -3.35 -2.27
C ARG A 128 -16.65 -2.27 -1.20
N TRP A 129 -17.47 -2.42 -0.16
CA TRP A 129 -17.47 -1.48 0.96
C TRP A 129 -16.18 -1.52 1.77
N LEU A 130 -15.59 -2.69 1.96
CA LEU A 130 -14.30 -2.83 2.66
C LEU A 130 -13.19 -2.05 1.93
N LEU A 131 -13.14 -2.14 0.60
CA LEU A 131 -12.19 -1.41 -0.24
C LEU A 131 -12.31 0.11 -0.11
N LEU A 132 -13.46 0.63 0.32
CA LEU A 132 -13.65 2.06 0.59
C LEU A 132 -13.39 2.41 2.05
N LEU A 133 -13.90 1.61 2.99
CA LEU A 133 -13.88 1.94 4.41
C LEU A 133 -12.50 1.74 5.02
N LEU A 134 -11.83 0.62 4.75
CA LEU A 134 -10.56 0.28 5.40
C LEU A 134 -9.45 1.33 5.13
N PRO A 135 -9.23 1.80 3.88
CA PRO A 135 -8.24 2.83 3.59
C PRO A 135 -8.52 4.17 4.28
N THR A 136 -9.77 4.46 4.59
CA THR A 136 -10.17 5.72 5.23
C THR A 136 -10.01 5.72 6.74
N THR A 137 -9.67 4.57 7.35
CA THR A 137 -9.41 4.50 8.78
C THR A 137 -8.11 5.23 9.15
N VAL A 138 -8.11 5.94 10.28
CA VAL A 138 -6.96 6.73 10.75
C VAL A 138 -5.71 5.85 10.89
N GLY A 139 -5.87 4.62 11.40
CA GLY A 139 -4.77 3.66 11.52
C GLY A 139 -4.13 3.35 10.17
N MET A 140 -4.93 2.98 9.16
CA MET A 140 -4.39 2.66 7.84
C MET A 140 -3.75 3.87 7.16
N ILE A 141 -4.33 5.06 7.29
CA ILE A 141 -3.72 6.29 6.75
C ILE A 141 -2.37 6.57 7.45
N GLY A 142 -2.32 6.46 8.78
CA GLY A 142 -1.11 6.71 9.54
C GLY A 142 0.01 5.73 9.18
N PHE A 143 -0.26 4.43 9.28
CA PHE A 143 0.77 3.41 9.08
C PHE A 143 1.16 3.21 7.61
N SER A 144 0.23 3.36 6.65
CA SER A 144 0.58 3.31 5.21
C SER A 144 1.56 4.41 4.79
N ARG A 145 1.56 5.53 5.52
CA ARG A 145 2.39 6.70 5.26
C ARG A 145 3.60 6.79 6.20
N ALA A 146 3.72 5.86 7.14
CA ALA A 146 4.88 5.76 8.02
C ALA A 146 5.95 4.91 7.36
N ALA A 147 7.18 5.42 7.26
CA ALA A 147 8.35 4.65 6.84
C ALA A 147 8.75 3.69 7.95
N ALA A 148 8.02 2.57 8.11
CA ALA A 148 8.11 1.66 9.25
C ALA A 148 7.83 0.19 8.89
N THR A 149 8.24 -0.72 9.76
CA THR A 149 8.14 -2.18 9.58
C THR A 149 6.72 -2.74 9.77
N ASP A 150 5.84 -1.99 10.41
CA ASP A 150 4.51 -2.41 10.86
C ASP A 150 3.59 -2.78 9.69
N MET A 151 3.61 -2.00 8.61
CA MET A 151 2.76 -2.27 7.45
C MET A 151 3.16 -3.51 6.66
N PRO A 152 4.45 -3.72 6.32
CA PRO A 152 4.88 -4.99 5.73
C PRO A 152 4.49 -6.20 6.59
N PHE A 153 4.69 -6.13 7.91
CA PHE A 153 4.30 -7.20 8.83
C PHE A 153 2.79 -7.46 8.78
N SER A 154 1.98 -6.40 8.92
CA SER A 154 0.52 -6.50 8.90
C SER A 154 -0.02 -7.05 7.57
N ALA A 155 0.61 -6.67 6.46
CA ALA A 155 0.26 -7.17 5.13
C ALA A 155 0.54 -8.67 4.99
N MET A 156 1.73 -9.12 5.38
CA MET A 156 2.08 -10.54 5.33
C MET A 156 1.19 -11.37 6.25
N LEU A 157 0.87 -10.86 7.44
CA LEU A 157 -0.06 -11.52 8.36
C LEU A 157 -1.47 -11.63 7.76
N THR A 158 -1.98 -10.56 7.15
CA THR A 158 -3.31 -10.55 6.52
C THR A 158 -3.38 -11.49 5.33
N ILE A 159 -2.30 -11.57 4.53
CA ILE A 159 -2.22 -12.49 3.39
C ILE A 159 -2.17 -13.97 3.84
N ALA A 160 -1.61 -14.24 5.02
CA ALA A 160 -1.52 -15.59 5.55
C ALA A 160 -2.84 -16.14 6.09
N MET A 161 -3.84 -15.28 6.35
CA MET A 161 -5.19 -15.65 6.82
C MET A 161 -6.11 -16.03 5.66
#